data_AF-A0A210QHD1-F1
#
_entry.id   AF-A0A210QHD1-F1
#
_cell.length_a   1.000
_cell.length_b   1.000
_cell.length_c   1.000
_cell.angle_alpha   90.00
_cell.angle_beta   90.00
_cell.angle_gamma   90.00
#
_symmetry.space_group_name_H-M   'P 1'
#
loop_
_entity.id
_entity.type
_entity.pdbx_description
1 polymer ?
#
loop_
_entity_poly.entity_id
_entity_poly.type
_entity_poly.pdbx_seq_one_letter_code
_entity_poly.pdbx_strand_id
1 'polypeptide(L)'
;MKSVVHVRPGNGFQPLFQHTVNIDVNGFLQHPLYVYLKKFCPPIHKEFHDRLRYTPMSIFDVHWNFEKFLVGRDGKIVKRYHPFVQPVEIRADIERELTNHVSPIAVG
;
A
#
# COMPACT_ATOMS: atom_id res chain seq x y z
N MET A 1 3.81 -16.32 11.75
CA MET A 1 4.49 -15.02 11.99
C MET A 1 5.60 -15.08 13.05
N LYS A 2 6.30 -16.21 13.24
CA LYS A 2 7.41 -16.28 14.22
C LYS A 2 8.64 -15.44 13.80
N SER A 3 8.84 -15.22 12.50
CA SER A 3 9.98 -14.48 11.96
C SER A 3 9.99 -12.99 12.34
N VAL A 4 8.83 -12.33 12.36
CA VAL A 4 8.73 -10.90 12.69
C VAL A 4 9.10 -10.63 14.15
N VAL A 5 8.69 -11.54 15.04
CA VAL A 5 8.92 -11.45 16.50
C VAL A 5 10.36 -11.81 16.87
N HIS A 6 10.97 -12.79 16.20
CA HIS A 6 12.24 -13.38 16.64
C HIS A 6 13.43 -13.16 15.71
N VAL A 7 13.22 -12.82 14.43
CA VAL A 7 14.30 -12.74 13.43
C VAL A 7 14.50 -11.30 12.97
N ARG A 8 13.47 -10.70 12.35
CA ARG A 8 13.53 -9.32 11.86
C ARG A 8 12.11 -8.74 11.77
N PRO A 9 11.79 -7.64 12.46
CA PRO A 9 12.68 -6.83 13.30
C PRO A 9 13.26 -7.56 14.52
N GLY A 10 12.61 -8.62 14.99
CA GLY A 10 13.11 -9.41 16.12
C GLY A 10 12.86 -8.73 17.46
N ASN A 11 13.55 -9.18 18.50
CA ASN A 11 13.50 -8.60 19.86
C ASN A 11 12.09 -8.44 20.44
N GLY A 12 11.20 -9.40 20.17
CA GLY A 12 9.83 -9.37 20.67
C GLY A 12 8.91 -8.39 19.95
N PHE A 13 9.32 -7.84 18.80
CA PHE A 13 8.51 -6.91 18.02
C PHE A 13 7.18 -7.54 17.60
N GLN A 14 6.08 -6.85 17.91
CA GLN A 14 4.73 -7.25 17.55
C GLN A 14 4.05 -6.13 16.77
N PRO A 15 3.61 -6.38 15.52
CA PRO A 15 2.81 -5.42 14.77
C PRO A 15 1.52 -5.08 15.50
N LEU A 16 1.18 -3.79 15.59
CA LEU A 16 -0.07 -3.31 16.18
C LEU A 16 -1.23 -3.27 15.17
N PHE A 17 -1.04 -3.86 14.00
CA PHE A 17 -2.02 -3.90 12.93
C PHE A 17 -2.11 -5.31 12.35
N GLN A 18 -3.26 -5.61 11.76
CA GLN A 18 -3.54 -6.92 11.19
C GLN A 18 -2.67 -7.17 9.95
N HIS A 19 -2.02 -8.32 9.92
CA HIS A 19 -1.41 -8.85 8.71
C HIS A 19 -2.38 -9.78 8.00
N THR A 20 -2.37 -9.75 6.67
CA THR A 20 -3.11 -10.69 5.84
C THR A 20 -2.29 -11.94 5.55
N VAL A 21 -2.90 -12.91 4.88
CA VAL A 21 -2.16 -14.01 4.25
C VAL A 21 -1.27 -13.49 3.12
N ASN A 22 -0.26 -14.28 2.75
CA ASN A 22 0.58 -13.97 1.60
C ASN A 22 -0.23 -14.17 0.31
N ILE A 23 -0.11 -13.22 -0.61
CA ILE A 23 -0.76 -13.20 -1.91
C ILE A 23 0.21 -12.67 -2.96
N ASP A 24 -0.03 -13.01 -4.23
CA ASP A 24 0.64 -12.37 -5.35
C ASP A 24 0.01 -11.00 -5.63
N VAL A 25 0.85 -9.98 -5.83
CA VAL A 25 0.41 -8.60 -6.10
C VAL A 25 0.59 -8.21 -7.57
N ASN A 26 1.38 -8.97 -8.32
CA ASN A 26 1.70 -8.78 -9.74
C ASN A 26 1.62 -10.11 -10.50
N GLY A 27 1.65 -10.05 -11.83
CA GLY A 27 1.63 -11.22 -12.71
C GLY A 27 0.28 -11.92 -12.80
N PHE A 28 0.26 -13.12 -13.40
CA PHE A 28 -0.96 -13.87 -13.72
C PHE A 28 -1.85 -14.18 -12.50
N LEU A 29 -1.25 -14.41 -11.34
CA LEU A 29 -1.95 -14.81 -10.12
C LEU A 29 -2.26 -13.63 -9.19
N GLN A 30 -2.07 -12.40 -9.66
CA GLN A 30 -2.27 -11.22 -8.84
C GLN A 30 -3.69 -11.17 -8.25
N HIS A 31 -3.74 -10.82 -6.97
CA HIS A 31 -5.00 -10.73 -6.24
C HIS A 31 -5.89 -9.59 -6.79
N PRO A 32 -7.22 -9.77 -6.91
CA PRO A 32 -8.13 -8.74 -7.46
C PRO A 32 -8.06 -7.38 -6.78
N LEU A 33 -7.80 -7.36 -5.47
CA LEU A 33 -7.54 -6.11 -4.73
C LEU A 33 -6.39 -5.31 -5.37
N TYR A 34 -5.26 -5.95 -5.68
CA TYR A 34 -4.11 -5.25 -6.26
C TYR A 34 -4.35 -4.87 -7.73
N VAL A 35 -5.19 -5.60 -8.46
CA VAL A 35 -5.67 -5.15 -9.78
C VAL A 35 -6.40 -3.80 -9.65
N TYR A 36 -7.31 -3.70 -8.67
CA TYR A 36 -8.02 -2.46 -8.38
C TYR A 36 -7.06 -1.35 -7.96
N LEU A 37 -6.21 -1.58 -6.95
CA LEU A 37 -5.27 -0.57 -6.44
C LEU A 37 -4.34 0.00 -7.52
N LYS A 38 -3.80 -0.84 -8.41
CA LYS A 38 -2.85 -0.44 -9.45
C LYS A 38 -3.50 0.34 -10.59
N LYS A 39 -4.75 0.06 -10.93
CA LYS A 39 -5.45 0.66 -12.09
C LYS A 39 -5.73 2.16 -11.91
N PHE A 40 -5.99 2.60 -10.68
CA PHE A 40 -6.44 3.97 -10.39
C PHE A 40 -5.31 4.93 -10.00
N CYS A 41 -4.05 4.54 -10.21
CA CYS A 41 -2.91 5.40 -9.94
C CYS A 41 -1.91 5.38 -11.11
N PRO A 42 -1.29 6.53 -11.45
CA PRO A 42 -0.21 6.55 -12.41
C PRO A 42 0.95 5.66 -11.92
N PRO A 43 1.76 5.12 -12.85
CA PRO A 43 2.95 4.38 -12.48
C PRO A 43 3.92 5.30 -11.74
N ILE A 44 4.41 4.84 -10.60
CA ILE A 44 5.34 5.61 -9.76
C ILE A 44 6.75 5.62 -10.33
N HIS A 45 7.13 4.57 -11.07
CA HIS A 45 8.39 4.40 -11.78
C HIS A 45 8.13 3.69 -13.11
N LYS A 46 9.08 3.82 -14.04
CA LYS A 46 9.02 3.14 -15.35
C LYS A 46 10.03 2.00 -15.48
N GLU A 47 10.95 1.91 -14.53
CA GLU A 47 12.06 0.97 -14.55
C GLU A 47 11.80 -0.16 -13.55
N PHE A 48 12.05 -1.38 -14.00
CA PHE A 48 11.90 -2.59 -13.18
C PHE A 48 13.26 -3.04 -12.66
N HIS A 49 13.24 -3.61 -11.46
CA HIS A 49 14.42 -4.30 -10.94
C HIS A 49 14.67 -5.58 -11.76
N ASP A 50 15.93 -5.85 -12.07
CA ASP A 50 16.39 -7.03 -12.82
C ASP A 50 15.99 -8.39 -12.19
N ARG A 51 15.64 -8.40 -10.90
CA ARG A 51 15.36 -9.60 -10.11
C ARG A 51 13.87 -9.88 -9.91
N LEU A 52 12.98 -9.16 -10.60
CA LEU A 52 11.53 -9.41 -10.50
C LEU A 52 11.18 -10.74 -11.18
N ARG A 53 10.56 -11.64 -10.42
CA ARG A 53 10.17 -12.98 -10.88
C ARG A 53 8.65 -13.13 -10.90
N TYR A 54 8.03 -12.57 -11.92
CA TYR A 54 6.63 -12.79 -12.26
C TYR A 54 6.41 -12.42 -13.73
N THR A 55 5.29 -12.86 -14.29
CA THR A 55 4.86 -12.52 -15.66
C THR A 55 3.33 -12.48 -15.71
N PRO A 56 2.71 -11.64 -16.58
CA PRO A 56 3.35 -10.59 -17.38
C PRO A 56 3.80 -9.40 -16.52
N MET A 57 4.71 -8.59 -17.04
CA MET A 57 5.11 -7.31 -16.45
C MET A 57 4.28 -6.16 -17.03
N SER A 58 3.91 -5.21 -16.18
CA SER A 58 3.15 -4.02 -16.53
C SER A 58 3.74 -2.80 -15.83
N ILE A 59 3.83 -1.67 -16.51
CA ILE A 59 4.29 -0.39 -15.92
C ILE A 59 3.51 0.02 -14.66
N PHE A 60 2.28 -0.49 -14.49
CA PHE A 60 1.46 -0.23 -13.32
C PHE A 60 1.78 -1.13 -12.12
N ASP A 61 2.62 -2.14 -12.27
CA ASP A 61 2.95 -3.12 -11.23
C ASP A 61 3.53 -2.48 -9.97
N VAL A 62 3.38 -3.19 -8.84
CA VAL A 62 4.07 -2.84 -7.60
C VAL A 62 5.56 -3.07 -7.83
N HIS A 63 6.38 -2.04 -7.63
CA HIS A 63 7.78 -2.07 -8.03
C HIS A 63 8.67 -2.76 -6.99
N TRP A 64 8.34 -2.63 -5.70
CA TRP A 64 9.10 -3.24 -4.62
C TRP A 64 8.29 -3.41 -3.32
N ASN A 65 8.89 -4.08 -2.35
CA ASN A 65 8.35 -4.20 -0.99
C ASN A 65 8.14 -2.81 -0.37
N PHE A 66 7.07 -2.67 0.42
CA PHE A 66 6.68 -1.43 1.10
C PHE A 66 6.17 -0.31 0.20
N GLU A 67 5.68 -0.59 -1.01
CA GLU A 67 4.81 0.37 -1.70
C GLU A 67 3.50 0.57 -0.93
N LYS A 68 2.96 1.79 -0.91
CA LYS A 68 1.76 2.12 -0.10
C LYS A 68 0.64 2.70 -0.94
N PHE A 69 -0.59 2.46 -0.52
CA PHE A 69 -1.81 3.01 -1.10
C PHE A 69 -2.63 3.65 0.02
N LEU A 70 -3.04 4.91 -0.15
CA LEU A 70 -4.00 5.58 0.71
C LEU A 70 -5.39 5.43 0.10
N VAL A 71 -6.29 4.81 0.87
CA VAL A 71 -7.68 4.57 0.48
C VAL A 71 -8.56 5.45 1.36
N GLY A 72 -9.44 6.23 0.74
CA GLY A 72 -10.41 7.08 1.41
C GLY A 72 -11.53 6.27 2.07
N ARG A 73 -12.32 6.94 2.92
CA ARG A 73 -13.46 6.30 3.61
C ARG A 73 -14.54 5.81 2.65
N ASP A 74 -14.63 6.40 1.47
CA ASP A 74 -15.53 6.01 0.39
C ASP A 74 -15.00 4.83 -0.45
N GLY A 75 -13.85 4.26 -0.08
CA GLY A 75 -13.21 3.15 -0.77
C GLY A 75 -12.40 3.54 -2.00
N LYS A 76 -12.33 4.83 -2.36
CA LYS A 76 -11.55 5.29 -3.52
C LYS A 76 -10.07 5.44 -3.17
N ILE A 77 -9.23 5.22 -4.18
CA ILE A 77 -7.78 5.41 -4.04
C ILE A 77 -7.47 6.90 -4.13
N VAL A 78 -6.89 7.41 -3.05
CA VAL A 78 -6.49 8.82 -2.94
C VAL A 78 -5.10 9.02 -3.52
N LYS A 79 -4.16 8.13 -3.15
CA LYS A 79 -2.75 8.28 -3.54
C LYS A 79 -1.98 6.95 -3.44
N ARG A 80 -0.96 6.82 -4.27
CA ARG A 80 0.02 5.73 -4.29
C ARG A 80 1.41 6.29 -4.01
N TYR A 81 2.18 5.62 -3.16
CA TYR A 81 3.47 6.11 -2.67
C TYR A 81 4.59 5.15 -3.02
N HIS A 82 5.74 5.73 -3.38
CA HIS A 82 6.96 4.97 -3.64
C HIS A 82 7.43 4.18 -2.42
N PRO A 83 8.01 2.97 -2.57
CA PRO A 83 8.58 2.18 -1.49
C PRO A 83 9.47 2.95 -0.51
N PHE A 84 10.24 3.93 -0.98
CA PHE A 84 11.15 4.72 -0.16
C PHE A 84 10.52 5.91 0.57
N VAL A 85 9.26 6.26 0.26
CA VAL A 85 8.52 7.25 1.06
C VAL A 85 8.34 6.68 2.46
N GLN A 86 8.85 7.37 3.47
CA GLN A 86 8.76 6.94 4.85
C GLN A 86 7.31 7.06 5.35
N PRO A 87 6.84 6.16 6.23
CA PRO A 87 5.49 6.25 6.78
C PRO A 87 5.16 7.60 7.43
N VAL A 88 6.15 8.26 8.04
CA VAL A 88 5.97 9.59 8.67
C VAL A 88 5.60 10.68 7.65
N GLU A 89 6.11 10.58 6.43
CA GLU A 89 5.85 11.55 5.35
C GLU A 89 4.41 11.45 4.82
N ILE A 90 3.74 10.32 5.08
CA ILE A 90 2.35 10.07 4.66
C ILE A 90 1.34 10.71 5.65
N ARG A 91 1.79 11.11 6.85
CA ARG A 91 0.91 11.61 7.92
C ARG A 91 0.02 12.77 7.46
N ALA A 92 0.58 13.78 6.80
CA ALA A 92 -0.18 14.94 6.37
C ALA A 92 -1.29 14.59 5.36
N ASP A 93 -1.05 13.60 4.49
CA ASP A 93 -2.07 13.10 3.57
C ASP A 93 -3.18 12.36 4.32
N ILE A 94 -2.84 11.55 5.33
CA ILE A 94 -3.83 10.85 6.17
C ILE A 94 -4.68 11.86 6.94
N GLU A 95 -4.06 12.85 7.60
CA GLU A 95 -4.78 13.88 8.35
C GLU A 95 -5.74 14.65 7.46
N ARG A 96 -5.31 15.02 6.25
CA ARG A 96 -6.18 15.65 5.26
C ARG A 96 -7.40 14.77 4.93
N GLU A 97 -7.19 13.48 4.63
CA GLU A 97 -8.31 12.57 4.33
C GLU A 97 -9.25 12.32 5.52
N LEU A 98 -8.74 12.43 6.76
CA LEU A 98 -9.59 12.40 7.95
C LEU A 98 -10.47 13.65 8.07
N THR A 99 -9.96 14.82 7.66
CA THR A 99 -10.68 16.10 7.72
C THR A 99 -11.67 16.33 6.57
N ASN A 100 -11.37 15.82 5.36
CA ASN A 100 -12.23 15.95 4.16
C ASN A 100 -13.66 15.40 4.34
N HIS A 101 -13.88 14.57 5.37
CA HIS A 101 -15.18 13.95 5.67
C HIS A 101 -15.83 14.45 6.97
N VAL A 102 -15.37 15.56 7.55
CA VAL A 102 -16.19 16.30 8.52
C VAL A 102 -17.26 17.03 7.72
N SER A 103 -18.37 16.35 7.41
CA SER A 103 -19.62 17.07 7.19
C SER A 103 -19.85 17.96 8.41
N PRO A 104 -20.15 19.26 8.27
CA PRO A 104 -20.60 20.04 9.41
C PRO A 104 -21.77 19.27 9.99
N ILE A 105 -21.65 18.83 11.24
CA ILE A 105 -22.81 18.40 12.01
C ILE A 105 -23.74 19.60 11.94
N ALA A 106 -24.83 19.48 11.18
CA ALA A 106 -25.91 20.44 11.21
C ALA A 106 -26.44 20.38 12.65
N VAL A 107 -25.97 21.30 13.47
CA VAL A 107 -26.58 21.58 14.77
C VAL A 107 -27.90 22.25 14.43
N GLY A 108 -28.96 21.44 14.38
CA GLY A 108 -30.34 21.90 14.41
C GLY A 108 -30.78 22.19 15.83
#